data_AF-A0A8S3FYX2-F1
#
_entry.id   AF-A0A8S3FYX2-F1
#
_cell.length_a   1.000
_cell.length_b   1.000
_cell.length_c   1.000
_cell.angle_alpha   90.00
_cell.angle_beta   90.00
_cell.angle_gamma   90.00
#
_symmetry.space_group_name_H-M   'P 1'
#
loop_
_entity.id
_entity.type
_entity.pdbx_description
1 polymer ?
#
loop_
_entity_poly.entity_id
_entity_poly.type
_entity_poly.pdbx_seq_one_letter_code
_entity_poly.pdbx_strand_id
1 'polypeptide(L)'
;MQLIFDLLNSQPFTLNIDLVQTAFNCQDSFYVQRVTAYATIQLPIAWCQTTYNNTTLSLSILLPVHTISVQLILPGVKTIGAIRVGLSGPSAVEEDGRYTLMELMFISMFIPSSLDQVLSQSTVFPIQLTQIVNETAPLNMNGLSTFSAIWTYSFNVETSEVFQKESQYTFFYRSQTNI
;
A
#
# COMPACT_ATOMS: atom_id res chain seq x y z
N MET A 1 -3.21 26.15 13.35
CA MET A 1 -3.89 24.84 13.26
C MET A 1 -4.16 24.42 11.81
N GLN A 2 -4.65 25.29 10.91
CA GLN A 2 -4.84 24.91 9.49
C GLN A 2 -3.55 24.37 8.83
N LEU A 3 -2.40 25.02 9.08
CA LEU A 3 -1.12 24.65 8.48
C LEU A 3 -0.67 23.20 8.74
N ILE A 4 -0.91 22.63 9.94
CA ILE A 4 -0.51 21.24 10.22
C ILE A 4 -1.37 20.23 9.44
N PHE A 5 -2.64 20.56 9.22
CA PHE A 5 -3.52 19.75 8.37
C PHE A 5 -3.17 19.91 6.89
N ASP A 6 -2.77 21.11 6.45
CA ASP A 6 -2.26 21.33 5.09
C ASP A 6 -0.97 20.52 4.85
N LEU A 7 -0.07 20.45 5.83
CA LEU A 7 1.12 19.60 5.79
C LEU A 7 0.76 18.12 5.68
N LEU A 8 -0.15 17.62 6.53
CA LEU A 8 -0.65 16.24 6.43
C LEU A 8 -1.25 15.93 5.06
N ASN A 9 -2.11 16.81 4.55
CA ASN A 9 -2.85 16.62 3.31
C ASN A 9 -1.97 16.76 2.05
N SER A 10 -0.84 17.46 2.15
CA SER A 10 0.14 17.63 1.06
C SER A 10 1.24 16.57 1.04
N GLN A 11 1.32 15.71 2.07
CA GLN A 11 2.33 14.65 2.12
C GLN A 11 2.17 13.69 0.93
N PRO A 12 3.18 13.53 0.06
CA PRO A 12 3.11 12.56 -1.01
C PRO A 12 3.28 11.15 -0.45
N PHE A 13 2.46 10.19 -0.92
CA PHE A 13 2.58 8.79 -0.53
C PHE A 13 3.14 7.94 -1.65
N THR A 14 3.99 6.99 -1.28
CA THR A 14 4.46 5.91 -2.14
C THR A 14 3.90 4.59 -1.62
N LEU A 15 3.18 3.87 -2.47
CA LEU A 15 2.76 2.50 -2.21
C LEU A 15 3.91 1.56 -2.54
N ASN A 16 4.25 0.71 -1.58
CA ASN A 16 5.27 -0.32 -1.73
C ASN A 16 4.60 -1.70 -1.66
N ILE A 17 4.86 -2.53 -2.66
CA ILE A 17 4.36 -3.90 -2.75
C ILE A 17 5.53 -4.83 -3.04
N ASP A 18 5.72 -5.87 -2.22
CA ASP A 18 6.67 -6.94 -2.49
C ASP A 18 5.94 -8.27 -2.68
N LEU A 19 6.24 -8.99 -3.75
CA LEU A 19 5.92 -10.41 -3.89
C LEU A 19 7.15 -11.20 -3.45
N VAL A 20 7.08 -11.83 -2.29
CA VAL A 20 8.20 -12.54 -1.66
C VAL A 20 8.20 -14.00 -2.11
N GLN A 21 9.39 -14.54 -2.39
CA GLN A 21 9.58 -15.92 -2.85
C GLN A 21 8.65 -16.25 -4.02
N THR A 22 8.69 -15.41 -5.06
CA THR A 22 7.88 -15.58 -6.25
C THR A 22 8.69 -16.16 -7.40
N ALA A 23 8.07 -16.99 -8.24
CA ALA A 23 8.62 -17.39 -9.54
C ALA A 23 8.17 -16.45 -10.68
N PHE A 24 7.63 -15.28 -10.33
CA PHE A 24 7.09 -14.30 -11.27
C PHE A 24 8.18 -13.45 -11.92
N ASN A 25 8.12 -13.30 -13.24
CA ASN A 25 8.98 -12.41 -14.01
C ASN A 25 8.18 -11.17 -14.41
N CYS A 26 8.79 -9.98 -14.33
CA CYS A 26 8.19 -8.70 -14.71
C CYS A 26 7.80 -8.57 -16.20
N GLN A 27 8.20 -9.52 -17.05
CA GLN A 27 7.71 -9.63 -18.42
C GLN A 27 6.30 -10.22 -18.52
N ASP A 28 5.83 -10.91 -17.46
CA ASP A 28 4.45 -11.37 -17.36
C ASP A 28 3.55 -10.19 -17.00
N SER A 29 2.34 -10.15 -17.56
CA SER A 29 1.41 -9.01 -17.56
C SER A 29 0.80 -8.67 -16.18
N PHE A 30 1.63 -8.26 -15.21
CA PHE A 30 1.19 -7.76 -13.91
C PHE A 30 0.79 -6.29 -14.00
N TYR A 31 -0.40 -5.98 -13.49
CA TYR A 31 -0.89 -4.63 -13.44
C TYR A 31 -1.37 -4.28 -12.05
N VAL A 32 -1.06 -3.06 -11.64
CA VAL A 32 -1.65 -2.44 -10.47
C VAL A 32 -2.58 -1.35 -10.94
N GLN A 33 -3.82 -1.42 -10.46
CA GLN A 33 -4.83 -0.43 -10.79
C GLN A 33 -5.44 0.16 -9.54
N ARG A 34 -5.71 1.46 -9.61
CA ARG A 34 -6.53 2.16 -8.64
C ARG A 34 -7.98 1.90 -8.98
N VAL A 35 -8.72 1.38 -8.01
CA VAL A 35 -10.18 1.27 -8.06
C VAL A 35 -10.76 2.53 -7.41
N THR A 36 -11.52 3.30 -8.17
CA THR A 36 -12.33 4.40 -7.66
C THR A 36 -13.81 4.07 -7.84
N ALA A 37 -14.71 4.84 -7.23
CA ALA A 37 -16.15 4.64 -7.40
C ALA A 37 -16.63 4.73 -8.86
N TYR A 38 -15.84 5.34 -9.76
CA TYR A 38 -16.26 5.66 -11.13
C TYR A 38 -15.34 5.12 -12.23
N ALA A 39 -14.13 4.68 -11.90
CA ALA A 39 -13.16 4.23 -12.88
C ALA A 39 -12.03 3.37 -12.29
N THR A 40 -11.48 2.54 -13.15
CA THR A 40 -10.23 1.81 -12.94
C THR A 40 -9.11 2.52 -13.69
N ILE A 41 -8.02 2.85 -13.00
CA ILE A 41 -6.89 3.56 -13.59
C ILE A 41 -5.62 2.73 -13.39
N GLN A 42 -4.95 2.39 -14.48
CA GLN A 42 -3.64 1.73 -14.43
C GLN A 42 -2.60 2.70 -13.84
N LEU A 43 -1.86 2.25 -12.84
CA LEU A 43 -0.82 3.05 -12.21
C LEU A 43 0.51 2.88 -12.96
N PRO A 44 1.27 3.96 -13.18
CA PRO A 44 2.58 3.87 -13.81
C PRO A 44 3.52 3.06 -12.89
N ILE A 45 3.95 1.91 -13.38
CA ILE A 45 4.86 1.01 -12.66
C ILE A 45 6.29 1.50 -12.89
N ALA A 46 6.95 2.01 -11.84
CA ALA A 46 8.40 2.10 -11.82
C ALA A 46 8.96 0.67 -11.78
N TRP A 47 9.83 0.33 -12.72
CA TRP A 47 10.17 -1.04 -13.09
C TRP A 47 10.63 -1.90 -11.91
N CYS A 48 9.70 -2.67 -11.33
CA CYS A 48 9.79 -4.10 -11.12
C CYS A 48 11.25 -4.62 -11.07
N GLN A 49 11.88 -4.55 -9.89
CA GLN A 49 13.27 -5.00 -9.69
C GLN A 49 13.29 -6.41 -9.10
N THR A 50 13.89 -7.35 -9.82
CA THR A 50 14.18 -8.68 -9.27
C THR A 50 15.48 -8.63 -8.48
N THR A 51 15.41 -8.75 -7.16
CA THR A 51 16.63 -8.97 -6.37
C THR A 51 17.01 -10.44 -6.47
N TYR A 52 18.17 -10.74 -7.06
CA TYR A 52 18.63 -12.11 -7.34
C TYR A 52 19.01 -12.93 -6.09
N ASN A 53 18.87 -12.35 -4.90
CA ASN A 53 18.99 -13.07 -3.64
C ASN A 53 17.58 -13.34 -3.11
N ASN A 54 17.05 -14.54 -3.37
CA ASN A 54 15.73 -14.99 -2.91
C ASN A 54 14.56 -14.21 -3.56
N THR A 55 14.23 -14.60 -4.79
CA THR A 55 13.25 -14.07 -5.77
C THR A 55 12.10 -13.22 -5.20
N THR A 56 12.44 -12.04 -4.70
CA THR A 56 11.46 -11.05 -4.23
C THR A 56 11.31 -10.02 -5.32
N LEU A 57 10.07 -9.76 -5.68
CA LEU A 57 9.73 -8.74 -6.64
C LEU A 57 9.15 -7.53 -5.92
N SER A 58 9.83 -6.39 -6.03
CA SER A 58 9.39 -5.14 -5.41
C SER A 58 8.82 -4.16 -6.43
N LEU A 59 7.79 -3.44 -6.00
CA LEU A 59 7.08 -2.42 -6.75
C LEU A 59 6.88 -1.19 -5.86
N SER A 60 7.20 -0.02 -6.41
CA SER A 60 6.92 1.27 -5.77
C SER A 60 6.13 2.17 -6.69
N ILE A 61 5.03 2.74 -6.20
CA ILE A 61 4.11 3.57 -6.98
C ILE A 61 3.84 4.86 -6.21
N LEU A 62 4.08 6.00 -6.86
CA LEU A 62 3.67 7.30 -6.32
C LEU A 62 2.15 7.46 -6.42
N LEU A 63 1.53 7.86 -5.32
CA LEU A 63 0.09 7.97 -5.19
C LEU A 63 -0.32 9.44 -5.28
N PRO A 64 -1.21 9.80 -6.24
CA PRO A 64 -1.60 11.20 -6.44
C PRO A 64 -2.63 11.70 -5.41
N VAL A 65 -3.21 10.82 -4.59
CA VAL A 65 -4.24 11.14 -3.57
C VAL A 65 -4.16 10.13 -2.41
N HIS A 66 -4.71 10.48 -1.24
CA HIS A 66 -4.66 9.63 -0.03
C HIS A 66 -5.72 8.53 0.06
N THR A 67 -6.84 8.64 -0.66
CA THR A 67 -7.89 7.61 -0.69
C THR A 67 -7.66 6.63 -1.83
N ILE A 68 -7.33 5.37 -1.51
CA ILE A 68 -6.90 4.40 -2.51
C ILE A 68 -7.39 3.00 -2.18
N SER A 69 -8.19 2.44 -3.07
CA SER A 69 -8.36 1.00 -3.19
C SER A 69 -7.44 0.53 -4.31
N VAL A 70 -6.44 -0.28 -3.95
CA VAL A 70 -5.50 -0.83 -4.92
C VAL A 70 -5.89 -2.26 -5.21
N GLN A 71 -5.98 -2.59 -6.49
CA GLN A 71 -6.22 -3.95 -6.96
C GLN A 71 -4.97 -4.44 -7.69
N LEU A 72 -4.48 -5.60 -7.27
CA LEU A 72 -3.42 -6.33 -7.95
C LEU A 72 -4.04 -7.33 -8.90
N ILE A 73 -3.63 -7.28 -10.17
CA ILE A 73 -4.08 -8.23 -11.19
C ILE A 73 -2.89 -9.06 -11.67
N LEU A 74 -3.05 -10.37 -11.56
CA LEU A 74 -2.05 -11.36 -11.98
C LEU A 74 -2.65 -12.31 -13.02
N PRO A 75 -2.02 -12.47 -14.19
CA PRO A 75 -2.47 -13.42 -15.19
C PRO A 75 -2.00 -14.84 -14.81
N GLY A 76 -2.97 -15.72 -14.58
CA GLY A 76 -2.72 -17.14 -14.33
C GLY A 76 -2.28 -17.47 -12.89
N VAL A 77 -2.25 -18.76 -12.57
CA VAL A 77 -1.85 -19.24 -11.23
C VAL A 77 -0.35 -18.98 -11.06
N LYS A 78 0.03 -18.24 -10.02
CA LYS A 78 1.42 -17.96 -9.68
C LYS A 78 1.68 -18.34 -8.23
N THR A 79 2.80 -19.04 -7.99
CA THR A 79 3.27 -19.35 -6.65
C THR A 79 3.98 -18.12 -6.08
N ILE A 80 3.42 -17.56 -5.01
CA ILE A 80 3.94 -16.40 -4.28
C ILE A 80 3.94 -16.80 -2.80
N GLY A 81 5.12 -16.79 -2.17
CA GLY A 81 5.28 -17.23 -0.79
C GLY A 81 4.72 -16.23 0.23
N ALA A 82 4.73 -14.94 -0.08
CA ALA A 82 4.04 -13.91 0.70
C ALA A 82 3.88 -12.62 -0.11
N ILE A 83 2.99 -11.73 0.34
CA ILE A 83 2.88 -10.36 -0.17
C ILE A 83 3.18 -9.40 0.97
N ARG A 84 3.99 -8.38 0.70
CA ARG A 84 4.12 -7.22 1.57
C ARG A 84 3.44 -6.04 0.93
N VAL A 85 2.64 -5.30 1.68
CA VAL A 85 1.98 -4.07 1.23
C VAL A 85 2.21 -2.99 2.28
N GLY A 86 2.58 -1.80 1.85
CA GLY A 86 2.90 -0.70 2.75
C GLY A 86 2.82 0.67 2.08
N LEU A 87 2.77 1.72 2.89
CA LEU A 87 2.93 3.10 2.41
C LEU A 87 4.16 3.74 3.03
N SER A 88 4.83 4.58 2.26
CA SER A 88 5.84 5.50 2.75
C SER A 88 5.55 6.94 2.34
N GLY A 89 5.98 7.91 3.13
CA GLY A 89 5.82 9.34 2.87
C GLY A 89 6.84 10.15 3.67
N PRO A 90 7.47 11.17 3.08
CA PRO A 90 8.57 11.89 3.70
C PRO A 90 8.10 12.74 4.88
N SER A 91 8.98 13.00 5.84
CA SER A 91 8.75 14.04 6.86
C SER A 91 8.79 15.44 6.24
N ALA A 92 8.18 16.40 6.91
CA ALA A 92 8.25 17.82 6.54
C ALA A 92 8.29 18.69 7.79
N VAL A 93 8.98 19.83 7.71
CA VAL A 93 9.12 20.78 8.81
C VAL A 93 8.89 22.18 8.27
N GLU A 94 8.04 22.95 8.96
CA GLU A 94 7.71 24.33 8.63
C GLU A 94 7.85 25.24 9.86
N GLU A 95 7.96 26.55 9.61
CA GLU A 95 8.13 27.60 10.62
C GLU A 95 9.18 27.22 11.69
N ASP A 96 10.40 26.92 11.25
CA ASP A 96 11.54 26.62 12.11
C ASP A 96 11.28 25.50 13.15
N GLY A 97 10.48 24.49 12.79
CA GLY A 97 10.19 23.36 13.68
C GLY A 97 8.89 23.46 14.45
N ARG A 98 8.17 24.59 14.33
CA ARG A 98 6.88 24.76 15.00
C ARG A 98 5.81 23.81 14.48
N TYR A 99 5.88 23.42 13.21
CA TYR A 99 5.01 22.42 12.61
C TYR A 99 5.86 21.29 12.04
N THR A 100 5.73 20.10 12.63
CA THR A 100 6.50 18.93 12.23
C THR A 100 5.56 17.82 11.76
N LEU A 101 5.67 17.44 10.49
CA LEU A 101 5.07 16.24 9.93
C LEU A 101 6.08 15.10 10.02
N MET A 102 5.70 14.02 10.70
CA MET A 102 6.50 12.82 10.82
C MET A 102 6.50 12.00 9.53
N GLU A 103 7.59 11.26 9.32
CA GLU A 103 7.67 10.27 8.24
C GLU A 103 6.57 9.22 8.41
N LEU A 104 5.89 8.91 7.31
CA LEU A 104 5.03 7.74 7.22
C LEU A 104 5.88 6.60 6.69
N MET A 105 5.97 5.50 7.44
CA MET A 105 6.57 4.26 6.93
C MET A 105 5.92 3.07 7.61
N PHE A 106 5.19 2.28 6.85
CA PHE A 106 4.72 0.99 7.33
C PHE A 106 4.66 -0.05 6.23
N ILE A 107 4.73 -1.30 6.65
CA ILE A 107 4.61 -2.46 5.77
C ILE A 107 3.98 -3.62 6.55
N SER A 108 3.02 -4.28 5.92
CA SER A 108 2.35 -5.47 6.46
C SER A 108 2.58 -6.64 5.54
N MET A 109 2.81 -7.82 6.11
CA MET A 109 3.06 -9.05 5.38
C MET A 109 1.85 -9.98 5.49
N PHE A 110 1.41 -10.50 4.35
CA PHE A 110 0.36 -11.49 4.22
C PHE A 110 0.98 -12.79 3.71
N ILE A 111 0.77 -13.87 4.45
CA ILE A 111 1.36 -15.20 4.17
C ILE A 111 0.20 -16.18 4.00
N PRO A 112 0.23 -17.07 2.99
CA PRO A 112 -0.77 -18.13 2.86
C PRO A 112 -0.78 -19.00 4.11
N SER A 113 -1.97 -19.42 4.54
CA SER A 113 -2.15 -20.27 5.72
C SER A 113 -1.80 -21.74 5.43
N SER A 114 -1.73 -22.13 4.16
CA SER A 114 -1.37 -23.48 3.71
C SER A 114 -0.68 -23.47 2.35
N LEU A 115 0.06 -24.54 2.03
CA LEU A 115 0.86 -24.65 0.80
C LEU A 115 0.02 -24.82 -0.48
N ASP A 116 -1.27 -25.17 -0.36
CA ASP A 116 -2.22 -25.30 -1.48
C ASP A 116 -2.93 -23.99 -1.82
N GLN A 117 -2.58 -22.90 -1.14
CA GLN A 117 -3.12 -21.58 -1.40
C GLN A 117 -2.22 -20.78 -2.34
N VAL A 118 -2.87 -20.09 -3.27
CA VAL A 118 -2.26 -19.21 -4.26
C VAL A 118 -2.88 -17.82 -4.13
N LEU A 119 -2.16 -16.80 -4.58
CA LEU A 119 -2.68 -15.44 -4.58
C LEU A 119 -3.94 -15.34 -5.47
N SER A 120 -4.99 -14.73 -4.93
CA SER A 120 -6.22 -14.43 -5.65
C SER A 120 -5.93 -13.53 -6.86
N GLN A 121 -6.67 -13.75 -7.97
CA GLN A 121 -6.54 -12.99 -9.22
C GLN A 121 -6.72 -11.49 -9.05
N SER A 122 -7.56 -11.13 -8.08
CA SER A 122 -7.96 -9.78 -7.77
C SER A 122 -8.02 -9.66 -6.27
N THR A 123 -6.96 -9.11 -5.70
CA THR A 123 -6.92 -8.81 -4.26
C THR A 123 -6.99 -7.31 -4.07
N VAL A 124 -7.87 -6.87 -3.19
CA VAL A 124 -7.99 -5.47 -2.77
C VAL A 124 -7.40 -5.32 -1.37
N PHE A 125 -6.51 -4.35 -1.20
CA PHE A 125 -5.93 -4.02 0.10
C PHE A 125 -6.49 -2.67 0.58
N PRO A 126 -7.63 -2.63 1.30
CA PRO A 126 -8.09 -1.42 1.97
C PRO A 126 -7.08 -0.99 3.04
N ILE A 127 -6.52 0.20 2.86
CA ILE A 127 -5.67 0.87 3.83
C ILE A 127 -6.47 2.03 4.41
N GLN A 128 -6.74 1.97 5.71
CA GLN A 128 -7.35 3.08 6.42
C GLN A 128 -6.26 3.89 7.13
N LEU A 129 -6.19 5.18 6.79
CA LEU A 129 -5.25 6.13 7.39
C LEU A 129 -5.99 7.06 8.36
N THR A 130 -5.41 7.25 9.54
CA THR A 130 -5.92 8.16 10.57
C THR A 130 -4.90 9.23 10.87
N GLN A 131 -5.33 10.49 10.79
CA GLN A 131 -4.51 11.65 11.16
C GLN A 131 -4.43 11.75 12.69
N ILE A 132 -3.21 11.86 13.22
CA ILE A 132 -2.98 12.22 14.61
C ILE A 132 -2.21 13.53 14.63
N VAL A 133 -2.78 14.53 15.30
CA VAL A 133 -2.15 15.84 15.51
C VAL A 133 -2.01 16.06 17.01
N ASN A 134 -0.78 16.30 17.45
CA ASN A 134 -0.47 16.64 18.82
C ASN A 134 -0.09 18.12 18.91
N GLU A 135 -0.62 18.81 19.91
CA GLU A 135 -0.24 20.19 20.24
C GLU A 135 0.55 20.18 21.55
N THR A 136 1.69 20.86 21.55
CA THR A 136 2.45 21.13 22.78
C THR A 136 2.32 22.61 23.09
N ALA A 137 1.63 22.91 24.19
CA ALA A 137 1.46 24.28 24.66
C ALA A 137 2.79 24.85 25.21
N PRO A 138 3.06 26.14 24.99
CA PRO A 138 4.26 26.79 25.51
C PRO A 138 4.20 26.93 27.03
N LEU A 139 5.35 26.89 27.69
CA LEU A 139 5.46 27.13 29.14
C LEU A 139 5.37 28.63 29.50
N ASN A 140 5.65 29.51 28.54
CA ASN A 140 5.59 30.96 28.69
C ASN A 140 4.33 31.55 28.03
N MET A 141 3.74 32.58 28.64
CA MET A 141 2.52 33.24 28.12
C MET A 141 2.66 33.84 26.72
N ASN A 142 3.90 34.13 26.30
CA ASN A 142 4.22 34.68 24.98
C ASN A 142 4.79 33.63 24.01
N GLY A 143 4.91 32.38 24.44
CA GLY A 143 5.36 31.32 23.56
C GLY A 143 4.32 30.95 22.54
N LEU A 144 4.76 30.25 21.51
CA LEU A 144 3.88 29.71 20.49
C LEU A 144 3.75 28.20 20.71
N SER A 145 2.55 27.66 20.58
CA SER A 145 2.36 26.22 20.55
C SER A 145 3.12 25.62 19.37
N THR A 146 3.69 24.43 19.60
CA THR A 146 4.25 23.58 18.55
C THR A 146 3.30 22.43 18.26
N PHE A 147 3.32 21.97 17.02
CA PHE A 147 2.44 20.93 16.52
C PHE A 147 3.26 19.83 15.88
N SER A 148 2.91 18.58 16.18
CA SER A 148 3.42 17.43 15.46
C SER A 148 2.27 16.61 14.89
N ALA A 149 2.48 16.04 13.71
CA ALA A 149 1.47 15.24 13.05
C ALA A 149 2.05 13.96 12.46
N ILE A 150 1.26 12.89 12.48
CA ILE A 150 1.61 11.59 11.92
C ILE A 150 0.37 10.89 11.37
N TRP A 151 0.57 10.09 10.33
CA TRP A 151 -0.42 9.14 9.87
C TRP A 151 -0.26 7.80 10.57
N THR A 152 -1.36 7.27 11.09
CA THR A 152 -1.43 5.87 11.54
C THR A 152 -2.26 5.07 10.56
N TYR A 153 -2.01 3.76 10.51
CA TYR A 153 -2.60 2.88 9.50
C TYR A 153 -3.28 1.67 10.15
N SER A 154 -4.27 1.14 9.45
CA SER A 154 -4.83 -0.18 9.71
C SER A 154 -5.20 -0.85 8.39
N PHE A 155 -5.03 -2.17 8.37
CA PHE A 155 -5.52 -3.03 7.29
C PHE A 155 -6.78 -3.74 7.78
N ASN A 156 -7.79 -3.80 6.92
CA ASN A 156 -8.96 -4.64 7.14
C ASN A 156 -9.04 -5.67 6.01
N VAL A 157 -8.15 -6.67 6.08
CA VAL A 157 -8.00 -7.72 5.06
C VAL A 157 -7.85 -9.05 5.74
N GLU A 158 -8.66 -10.03 5.35
CA GLU A 158 -8.47 -11.42 5.78
C GLU A 158 -7.50 -12.15 4.85
N THR A 159 -6.63 -12.99 5.40
CA THR A 159 -5.67 -13.78 4.59
C THR A 159 -6.38 -14.67 3.56
N SER A 160 -7.59 -15.15 3.86
CA SER A 160 -8.47 -15.92 2.97
C SER A 160 -8.95 -15.14 1.74
N GLU A 161 -9.01 -13.82 1.81
CA GLU A 161 -9.34 -12.94 0.68
C GLU A 161 -8.15 -12.73 -0.25
N VAL A 162 -6.94 -12.75 0.32
CA VAL A 162 -5.66 -12.61 -0.39
C VAL A 162 -5.23 -13.94 -1.02
N PHE A 163 -5.32 -15.02 -0.26
CA PHE A 163 -4.84 -16.35 -0.64
C PHE A 163 -6.00 -17.34 -0.67
N GLN A 164 -6.25 -17.92 -1.84
CA GLN A 164 -7.33 -18.87 -2.09
C GLN A 164 -6.77 -20.23 -2.49
N LYS A 165 -7.54 -21.31 -2.30
CA LYS A 165 -7.14 -22.62 -2.80
C LYS A 165 -7.06 -22.62 -4.31
N GLU A 166 -6.10 -23.34 -4.88
CA GLU A 166 -5.93 -23.43 -6.34
C GLU A 166 -7.21 -23.91 -7.07
N SER A 167 -7.97 -24.82 -6.46
CA SER A 167 -9.26 -25.29 -7.00
C SER A 167 -10.32 -24.18 -7.07
N GLN A 168 -10.32 -23.25 -6.11
CA GLN A 168 -11.21 -22.09 -6.12
C GLN A 168 -10.75 -21.08 -7.18
N TYR A 169 -9.44 -20.81 -7.24
CA TYR A 169 -8.84 -19.96 -8.26
C TYR A 169 -9.22 -20.41 -9.68
N THR A 170 -9.05 -21.69 -9.97
CA THR A 170 -9.28 -22.26 -11.31
C THR A 170 -10.75 -22.25 -11.72
N PHE A 171 -11.67 -22.43 -10.75
CA PHE A 171 -13.10 -22.26 -10.99
C PHE A 171 -13.45 -20.83 -11.41
N PHE A 172 -12.96 -19.82 -10.69
CA PHE A 172 -13.21 -18.41 -11.02
C PHE A 172 -12.58 -18.03 -12.37
N TYR A 173 -11.36 -18.47 -12.67
CA TYR A 173 -10.72 -18.22 -13.96
C TYR A 173 -11.57 -18.71 -15.13
N ARG A 174 -12.04 -19.96 -15.07
CA ARG A 174 -12.86 -20.57 -16.13
C ARG A 174 -14.20 -19.86 -16.31
N SER A 175 -14.79 -19.33 -15.23
CA SER A 175 -16.06 -18.60 -15.31
C SER A 175 -15.94 -17.25 -16.02
N GLN A 176 -14.79 -16.57 -15.93
CA GLN A 176 -14.56 -15.27 -16.55
C GLN A 176 -14.12 -15.37 -18.03
N THR A 177 -13.44 -16.44 -18.42
CA THR A 177 -13.00 -16.64 -19.82
C THR A 177 -14.06 -17.26 -20.74
N ASN A 178 -15.22 -17.67 -20.20
CA ASN A 178 -16.34 -18.22 -20.95
C ASN A 178 -17.49 -17.20 -21.17
N ILE A 179 -17.18 -15.90 -21.05
CA ILE A 179 -18.03 -14.77 -21.42
C ILE A 179 -17.36 -14.07 -22.61
#